data_AF-A0AAC9ERG7-F1
#
_entry.id   AF-A0AAC9ERG7-F1
#
_cell.length_a   1.000
_cell.length_b   1.000
_cell.length_c   1.000
_cell.angle_alpha   90.00
_cell.angle_beta   90.00
_cell.angle_gamma   90.00
#
_symmetry.space_group_name_H-M   'P 1'
#
loop_
_entity.id
_entity.type
_entity.pdbx_description
1 polymer ?
#
loop_
_entity_poly.entity_id
_entity_poly.type
_entity_poly.pdbx_seq_one_letter_code
_entity_poly.pdbx_strand_id
1 'polypeptide(L)'
;MKLHMKWALATLVGLTVIGVGMSTANAATTSDKYLSGNVGYVRTKKAMYVGIYKRTDGKYKQVKVKKNTLLSVGSTMSSNDGHGGVKTTALFSYGVVNYARAKTLKYKNIATIPFTKANFKRVNLKAPIRTQVFLSGKGYTANSTNTKAEPTAGFYLTLDNYLQYYSKAAMAKDTYLFGNRWATDGHAYKPTHSVKVSKVTVKGNTTTVYYSKAVPGLPNKKLSKGHYRLKITNKKTTGSLGINPVDDTFDSIASWTNYSVNGKAYHFGEVEYGN
;
A
#
# COMPACT_ATOMS: atom_id res chain seq x y z
N MET A 1 -2.96 37.07 -83.68
CA MET A 1 -1.83 37.84 -83.11
C MET A 1 -1.17 36.96 -82.06
N LYS A 2 0.09 36.54 -82.31
CA LYS A 2 0.89 35.75 -81.37
C LYS A 2 1.21 36.60 -80.14
N LEU A 3 1.12 36.02 -78.94
CA LEU A 3 1.92 36.48 -77.81
C LEU A 3 2.39 35.27 -76.99
N HIS A 4 3.71 35.21 -76.85
CA HIS A 4 4.46 34.29 -76.00
C HIS A 4 4.20 34.62 -74.52
N MET A 5 4.32 33.65 -73.62
CA MET A 5 5.51 33.48 -72.76
C MET A 5 5.23 32.67 -71.49
N LYS A 6 6.15 31.72 -71.29
CA LYS A 6 6.46 30.79 -70.18
C LYS A 6 6.27 31.35 -68.76
N TRP A 7 5.98 30.49 -67.76
CA TRP A 7 6.96 29.92 -66.79
C TRP A 7 6.28 29.01 -65.75
N ALA A 8 7.12 28.21 -65.08
CA ALA A 8 6.87 26.92 -64.43
C ALA A 8 6.25 26.93 -63.01
N LEU A 9 5.84 25.72 -62.56
CA LEU A 9 5.80 25.09 -61.20
C LEU A 9 4.44 24.39 -60.97
N ALA A 10 4.30 23.22 -60.36
CA ALA A 10 5.21 22.26 -59.75
C ALA A 10 4.50 20.89 -59.75
N THR A 11 5.30 19.82 -59.81
CA THR A 11 4.88 18.41 -59.85
C THR A 11 4.15 17.98 -58.57
N LEU A 12 2.94 17.44 -58.76
CA LEU A 12 2.11 16.78 -57.77
C LEU A 12 2.67 15.37 -57.51
N VAL A 13 3.31 15.15 -56.36
CA VAL A 13 3.64 13.79 -55.88
C VAL A 13 2.60 13.42 -54.83
N GLY A 14 1.75 12.46 -55.18
CA GLY A 14 0.70 11.94 -54.32
C GLY A 14 1.25 11.25 -53.08
N LEU A 15 0.78 11.71 -51.91
CA LEU A 15 0.89 10.95 -50.67
C LEU A 15 -0.19 9.87 -50.66
N THR A 16 0.26 8.62 -50.59
CA THR A 16 -0.56 7.46 -50.23
C THR A 16 -1.05 7.61 -48.79
N VAL A 17 -2.37 7.63 -48.62
CA VAL A 17 -3.03 7.60 -47.31
C VAL A 17 -2.94 6.18 -46.77
N ILE A 18 -1.97 5.92 -45.89
CA ILE A 18 -2.01 4.75 -45.02
C ILE A 18 -2.97 5.08 -43.88
N GLY A 19 -4.12 4.42 -43.89
CA GLY A 19 -5.09 4.48 -42.81
C GLY A 19 -4.47 4.04 -41.50
N VAL A 20 -4.33 4.98 -40.58
CA VAL A 20 -4.11 4.69 -39.17
C VAL A 20 -5.42 4.93 -38.48
N GLY A 21 -6.07 3.85 -38.06
CA GLY A 21 -7.23 3.90 -37.19
C GLY A 21 -6.89 4.78 -35.99
N MET A 22 -7.54 5.94 -35.91
CA MET A 22 -7.56 6.74 -34.71
C MET A 22 -8.21 5.90 -33.62
N SER A 23 -7.39 5.32 -32.74
CA SER A 23 -7.84 4.98 -31.41
C SER A 23 -8.22 6.30 -30.75
N THR A 24 -9.52 6.57 -30.69
CA THR A 24 -10.06 7.65 -29.86
C THR A 24 -9.74 7.29 -28.42
N ALA A 25 -8.64 7.85 -27.91
CA ALA A 25 -8.41 7.94 -26.49
C ALA A 25 -9.58 8.75 -25.92
N ASN A 26 -10.60 8.07 -25.42
CA ASN A 26 -11.62 8.66 -24.57
C ASN A 26 -10.90 9.16 -23.31
N ALA A 27 -10.38 10.39 -23.37
CA ALA A 27 -10.00 11.14 -22.20
C ALA A 27 -11.29 11.32 -21.38
N ALA A 28 -11.52 10.43 -20.41
CA ALA A 28 -12.58 10.61 -19.44
C ALA A 28 -12.38 11.99 -18.81
N THR A 29 -13.32 12.89 -19.06
CA THR A 29 -13.43 14.20 -18.43
C THR A 29 -13.70 14.01 -16.94
N THR A 30 -12.66 13.69 -16.18
CA THR A 30 -12.74 13.71 -14.72
C THR A 30 -13.00 15.16 -14.33
N SER A 31 -14.16 15.46 -13.75
CA SER A 31 -14.43 16.85 -13.35
C SER A 31 -13.43 17.26 -12.27
N ASP A 32 -12.95 18.50 -12.35
CA ASP A 32 -11.95 19.04 -11.42
C ASP A 32 -12.37 19.02 -9.94
N LYS A 33 -13.64 18.74 -9.69
CA LYS A 33 -14.27 18.59 -8.38
C LYS A 33 -13.86 17.30 -7.67
N TYR A 34 -13.65 16.22 -8.41
CA TYR A 34 -13.37 14.89 -7.84
C TYR A 34 -11.87 14.56 -7.82
N LEU A 35 -11.49 13.68 -6.90
CA LEU A 35 -10.17 13.06 -6.91
C LEU A 35 -10.25 11.80 -7.78
N SER A 36 -9.30 11.66 -8.70
CA SER A 36 -9.19 10.53 -9.63
C SER A 36 -7.80 9.86 -9.54
N GLY A 37 -7.70 8.67 -10.13
CA GLY A 37 -6.47 7.88 -10.19
C GLY A 37 -6.20 7.04 -8.93
N ASN A 38 -5.06 6.34 -8.93
CA ASN A 38 -4.65 5.50 -7.81
C ASN A 38 -4.17 6.35 -6.63
N VAL A 39 -5.06 6.56 -5.65
CA VAL A 39 -4.81 7.35 -4.45
C VAL A 39 -4.86 6.42 -3.24
N GLY A 40 -3.71 6.07 -2.66
CA GLY A 40 -3.68 5.21 -1.47
C GLY A 40 -4.09 5.91 -0.17
N TYR A 41 -3.77 7.20 0.00
CA TYR A 41 -4.02 7.92 1.25
C TYR A 41 -4.50 9.36 1.04
N VAL A 42 -5.37 9.81 1.94
CA VAL A 42 -5.85 11.19 2.00
C VAL A 42 -5.87 11.74 3.41
N ARG A 43 -5.91 13.07 3.53
CA ARG A 43 -6.30 13.78 4.74
C ARG A 43 -7.64 14.46 4.57
N THR A 44 -8.48 14.37 5.59
CA THR A 44 -9.75 15.08 5.63
C THR A 44 -9.54 16.60 5.73
N LYS A 45 -10.31 17.39 4.97
CA LYS A 45 -10.30 18.86 5.06
C LYS A 45 -11.29 19.40 6.10
N LYS A 46 -12.27 18.59 6.50
CA LYS A 46 -13.27 18.90 7.53
C LYS A 46 -13.67 17.66 8.33
N ALA A 47 -14.38 17.85 9.43
CA ALA A 47 -14.94 16.73 10.19
C ALA A 47 -16.16 16.15 9.46
N MET A 48 -16.24 14.82 9.32
CA MET A 48 -17.31 14.15 8.58
C MET A 48 -17.42 12.67 8.95
N TYR A 49 -18.53 12.03 8.59
CA TYR A 49 -18.64 10.57 8.65
C TYR A 49 -18.11 9.97 7.35
N VAL A 50 -17.28 8.94 7.47
CA VAL A 50 -16.61 8.29 6.32
C VAL A 50 -16.81 6.76 6.32
N GLY A 51 -17.85 6.28 7.00
CA GLY A 51 -18.13 4.85 7.07
C GLY A 51 -17.23 4.07 8.04
N ILE A 52 -16.64 4.74 9.03
CA ILE A 52 -15.88 4.10 10.11
C ILE A 52 -16.75 4.00 11.36
N TYR A 53 -16.74 2.82 11.99
CA TYR A 53 -17.48 2.52 13.21
C TYR A 53 -16.52 2.06 14.29
N LYS A 54 -16.81 2.40 15.54
CA LYS A 54 -16.04 1.97 16.72
C LYS A 54 -16.95 1.32 17.74
N ARG A 55 -16.53 0.18 18.29
CA ARG A 55 -17.20 -0.50 19.40
C ARG A 55 -17.03 0.32 20.68
N THR A 56 -18.16 0.71 21.27
CA THR A 56 -18.27 1.44 22.55
C THR A 56 -19.45 0.82 23.31
N ASP A 57 -19.22 0.36 24.53
CA ASP A 57 -20.24 -0.30 25.37
C ASP A 57 -20.94 -1.46 24.65
N GLY A 58 -20.14 -2.33 24.03
CA GLY A 58 -20.63 -3.49 23.28
C GLY A 58 -21.18 -3.19 21.88
N LYS A 59 -21.61 -1.95 21.59
CA LYS A 59 -22.27 -1.56 20.32
C LYS A 59 -21.34 -0.78 19.39
N TYR A 60 -21.50 -0.95 18.08
CA TYR A 60 -20.75 -0.18 17.08
C TYR A 60 -21.45 1.15 16.80
N LYS A 61 -20.74 2.26 16.98
CA LYS A 61 -21.22 3.63 16.70
C LYS A 61 -20.40 4.25 15.59
N GLN A 62 -21.03 5.02 14.71
CA GLN A 62 -20.32 5.75 13.67
C GLN A 62 -19.35 6.76 14.27
N VAL A 63 -18.16 6.86 13.68
CA VAL A 63 -17.14 7.81 14.08
C VAL A 63 -17.15 9.01 13.14
N LYS A 64 -17.40 10.19 13.70
CA LYS A 64 -17.15 11.46 13.01
C LYS A 64 -15.64 11.70 13.03
N VAL A 65 -14.97 11.45 11.90
CA VAL A 65 -13.53 11.69 11.79
C VAL A 65 -13.26 13.19 11.86
N LYS A 66 -12.20 13.59 12.56
CA LYS A 66 -11.83 15.01 12.71
C LYS A 66 -11.19 15.53 11.42
N LYS A 67 -11.10 16.86 11.27
CA LYS A 67 -10.27 17.49 10.24
C LYS A 67 -8.81 17.01 10.37
N ASN A 68 -8.09 16.96 9.25
CA ASN A 68 -6.69 16.55 9.14
C ASN A 68 -6.41 15.07 9.52
N THR A 69 -7.45 14.24 9.60
CA THR A 69 -7.32 12.80 9.84
C THR A 69 -6.75 12.13 8.60
N LEU A 70 -5.68 11.34 8.76
CA LEU A 70 -5.16 10.45 7.71
C LEU A 70 -6.11 9.26 7.55
N LEU A 71 -6.51 8.98 6.32
CA LEU A 71 -7.34 7.83 5.95
C LEU A 71 -6.66 7.04 4.83
N SER A 72 -6.82 5.72 4.87
CA SER A 72 -6.53 4.85 3.73
C SER A 72 -7.74 4.85 2.80
N VAL A 73 -7.50 4.87 1.50
CA VAL A 73 -8.53 4.69 0.47
C VAL A 73 -8.47 3.22 0.05
N GLY A 74 -9.55 2.48 0.27
CA GLY A 74 -9.55 1.04 -0.05
C GLY A 74 -10.03 0.73 -1.47
N SER A 75 -11.08 1.42 -1.92
CA SER A 75 -11.61 1.30 -3.28
C SER A 75 -12.34 2.58 -3.66
N THR A 76 -12.39 2.84 -4.96
CA THR A 76 -13.11 3.96 -5.57
C THR A 76 -14.09 3.42 -6.61
N MET A 77 -15.30 4.00 -6.64
CA MET A 77 -16.28 3.75 -7.69
C MET A 77 -16.52 5.04 -8.46
N SER A 78 -16.62 4.94 -9.78
CA SER A 78 -16.91 6.06 -10.67
C SER A 78 -18.24 5.85 -11.37
N SER A 79 -19.05 6.89 -11.45
CA SER A 79 -20.31 6.92 -12.18
C SER A 79 -20.43 8.23 -12.97
N ASN A 80 -21.34 8.29 -13.93
CA ASN A 80 -21.74 9.56 -14.54
C ASN A 80 -22.30 10.49 -13.46
N ASP A 81 -21.95 11.78 -13.51
CA ASP A 81 -22.45 12.79 -12.57
C ASP A 81 -23.75 13.47 -13.01
N GLY A 82 -24.30 13.10 -14.18
CA GLY A 82 -25.54 13.62 -14.75
C GLY A 82 -25.35 14.88 -15.61
N HIS A 83 -24.13 15.41 -15.70
CA HIS A 83 -23.80 16.63 -16.44
C HIS A 83 -22.59 16.45 -17.36
N GLY A 84 -22.33 15.21 -17.79
CA GLY A 84 -21.20 14.87 -18.66
C GLY A 84 -19.85 14.77 -17.95
N GLY A 85 -19.83 14.79 -16.62
CA GLY A 85 -18.64 14.56 -15.80
C GLY A 85 -18.67 13.23 -15.05
N VAL A 86 -17.56 12.94 -14.35
CA VAL A 86 -17.40 11.73 -13.54
C VAL A 86 -17.54 12.04 -12.06
N LYS A 87 -18.47 11.37 -11.39
CA LYS A 87 -18.61 11.34 -9.94
C LYS A 87 -17.82 10.16 -9.39
N THR A 88 -16.88 10.43 -8.49
CA THR A 88 -16.12 9.38 -7.78
C THR A 88 -16.53 9.30 -6.32
N THR A 89 -16.84 8.10 -5.84
CA THR A 89 -17.01 7.77 -4.43
C THR A 89 -15.89 6.85 -3.95
N ALA A 90 -15.63 6.84 -2.65
CA ALA A 90 -14.59 6.01 -2.05
C ALA A 90 -15.09 5.33 -0.77
N LEU A 91 -14.42 4.22 -0.43
CA LEU A 91 -14.47 3.62 0.90
C LEU A 91 -13.19 3.96 1.66
N PHE A 92 -13.33 4.21 2.96
CA PHE A 92 -12.25 4.69 3.81
C PHE A 92 -12.10 3.85 5.07
N SER A 93 -10.87 3.76 5.54
CA SER A 93 -10.50 3.20 6.83
C SER A 93 -9.44 4.07 7.51
N TYR A 94 -9.06 3.73 8.74
CA TYR A 94 -7.85 4.29 9.35
C TYR A 94 -6.56 3.64 8.82
N GLY A 95 -6.67 2.73 7.84
CA GLY A 95 -5.61 1.83 7.41
C GLY A 95 -5.10 0.92 8.53
N VAL A 96 -3.88 0.41 8.38
CA VAL A 96 -3.25 -0.48 9.36
C VAL A 96 -2.92 0.28 10.64
N VAL A 97 -3.80 0.18 11.63
CA VAL A 97 -3.60 0.70 12.99
C VAL A 97 -3.20 -0.42 13.95
N ASN A 98 -2.70 -0.06 15.14
CA ASN A 98 -2.33 -1.06 16.13
C ASN A 98 -3.49 -1.99 16.53
N TYR A 99 -3.15 -3.22 16.90
CA TYR A 99 -4.11 -4.29 17.19
C TYR A 99 -5.20 -3.89 18.19
N ALA A 100 -4.84 -3.21 19.28
CA ALA A 100 -5.79 -2.82 20.32
C ALA A 100 -6.86 -1.85 19.78
N ARG A 101 -6.48 -1.00 18.82
CA ARG A 101 -7.42 -0.14 18.10
C ARG A 101 -8.18 -0.91 17.02
N ALA A 102 -7.47 -1.68 16.18
CA ALA A 102 -8.03 -2.41 15.05
C ALA A 102 -9.20 -3.32 15.46
N LYS A 103 -9.06 -4.09 16.55
CA LYS A 103 -10.10 -5.02 17.04
C LYS A 103 -11.42 -4.35 17.47
N THR A 104 -11.43 -3.02 17.60
CA THR A 104 -12.60 -2.24 18.00
C THR A 104 -13.25 -1.51 16.82
N LEU A 105 -12.68 -1.62 15.62
CA LEU A 105 -13.13 -0.89 14.45
C LEU A 105 -13.89 -1.80 13.49
N LYS A 106 -14.86 -1.21 12.81
CA LYS A 106 -15.52 -1.78 11.63
C LYS A 106 -15.59 -0.71 10.54
N TYR A 107 -15.55 -1.13 9.30
CA TYR A 107 -15.58 -0.25 8.14
C TYR A 107 -16.76 -0.64 7.24
N LYS A 108 -17.32 0.33 6.51
CA LYS A 108 -18.21 0.01 5.39
C LYS A 108 -17.44 -0.72 4.30
N ASN A 109 -18.09 -1.68 3.68
CA ASN A 109 -17.57 -2.47 2.55
C ASN A 109 -18.00 -1.91 1.17
N ILE A 110 -18.61 -0.72 1.12
CA ILE A 110 -19.10 -0.10 -0.11
C ILE A 110 -18.65 1.35 -0.24
N ALA A 111 -18.16 1.72 -1.43
CA ALA A 111 -17.67 3.06 -1.74
C ALA A 111 -18.84 4.05 -1.94
N THR A 112 -19.23 4.71 -0.85
CA THR A 112 -20.39 5.62 -0.82
C THR A 112 -20.03 7.07 -0.50
N ILE A 113 -18.79 7.34 -0.11
CA ILE A 113 -18.39 8.67 0.36
C ILE A 113 -17.88 9.50 -0.83
N PRO A 114 -18.45 10.69 -1.12
CA PRO A 114 -18.02 11.52 -2.25
C PRO A 114 -16.53 11.88 -2.16
N PHE A 115 -15.74 11.43 -3.13
CA PHE A 115 -14.28 11.56 -3.14
C PHE A 115 -13.85 12.86 -3.82
N THR A 116 -14.10 13.99 -3.16
CA THR A 116 -13.91 15.33 -3.75
C THR A 116 -12.67 16.05 -3.22
N LYS A 117 -12.10 16.95 -4.02
CA LYS A 117 -11.02 17.86 -3.60
C LYS A 117 -11.47 18.81 -2.48
N ALA A 118 -12.77 19.05 -2.31
CA ALA A 118 -13.32 19.84 -1.21
C ALA A 118 -13.28 19.11 0.14
N ASN A 119 -13.46 17.78 0.13
CA ASN A 119 -13.49 16.96 1.34
C ASN A 119 -12.10 16.43 1.72
N PHE A 120 -11.24 16.20 0.73
CA PHE A 120 -9.99 15.47 0.91
C PHE A 120 -8.79 16.16 0.26
N LYS A 121 -7.60 15.91 0.81
CA LYS A 121 -6.30 16.23 0.22
C LYS A 121 -5.51 14.93 0.06
N ARG A 122 -5.08 14.61 -1.17
CA ARG A 122 -4.15 13.50 -1.43
C ARG A 122 -2.87 13.69 -0.63
N VAL A 123 -2.37 12.61 -0.02
CA VAL A 123 -1.10 12.63 0.71
C VAL A 123 -0.30 11.38 0.43
N ASN A 124 1.02 11.53 0.40
CA ASN A 124 1.95 10.41 0.46
C ASN A 124 2.41 10.23 1.91
N LEU A 125 2.67 8.99 2.30
CA LEU A 125 3.23 8.72 3.63
C LEU A 125 4.66 9.25 3.71
N LYS A 126 4.95 10.01 4.79
CA LYS A 126 6.32 10.48 5.06
C LYS A 126 7.33 9.34 5.22
N ALA A 127 6.86 8.17 5.68
CA ALA A 127 7.63 6.94 5.74
C ALA A 127 6.91 5.88 4.90
N PRO A 128 7.32 5.66 3.64
CA PRO A 128 6.66 4.71 2.73
C PRO A 128 6.69 3.27 3.22
N ILE A 129 7.63 2.92 4.11
CA ILE A 129 7.75 1.58 4.69
C ILE A 129 6.68 1.24 5.73
N ARG A 130 5.77 2.16 6.05
CA ARG A 130 4.62 1.82 6.90
C ARG A 130 3.79 0.76 6.21
N THR A 131 3.19 -0.10 7.02
CA THR A 131 2.42 -1.29 6.60
C THR A 131 3.20 -2.38 5.87
N GLN A 132 4.45 -2.15 5.46
CA GLN A 132 5.29 -3.20 4.88
C GLN A 132 5.66 -4.25 5.93
N VAL A 133 5.44 -5.53 5.60
CA VAL A 133 5.80 -6.66 6.45
C VAL A 133 7.26 -7.02 6.21
N PHE A 134 8.11 -6.76 7.19
CA PHE A 134 9.52 -7.12 7.15
C PHE A 134 9.73 -8.47 7.83
N LEU A 135 10.21 -9.45 7.07
CA LEU A 135 10.48 -10.80 7.52
C LEU A 135 11.97 -10.97 7.80
N SER A 136 12.34 -11.68 8.88
CA SER A 136 13.73 -11.91 9.24
C SER A 136 14.42 -12.86 8.26
N GLY A 137 15.70 -12.66 7.97
CA GLY A 137 16.47 -13.55 7.08
C GLY A 137 16.70 -12.99 5.68
N LYS A 138 17.38 -13.77 4.83
CA LYS A 138 17.87 -13.36 3.50
C LYS A 138 16.85 -13.52 2.38
N GLY A 139 15.68 -14.08 2.68
CA GLY A 139 14.63 -14.37 1.70
C GLY A 139 13.65 -15.38 2.25
N TYR A 140 12.67 -15.76 1.43
CA TYR A 140 11.78 -16.87 1.72
C TYR A 140 12.54 -18.20 1.66
N THR A 141 12.08 -19.16 2.45
CA THR A 141 12.49 -20.57 2.37
C THR A 141 11.25 -21.42 2.20
N ALA A 142 11.38 -22.59 1.59
CA ALA A 142 10.30 -23.57 1.51
C ALA A 142 10.49 -24.69 2.54
N ASN A 143 9.41 -25.41 2.84
CA ASN A 143 9.45 -26.65 3.61
C ASN A 143 10.30 -27.71 2.89
N SER A 144 10.58 -28.83 3.58
CA SER A 144 11.44 -29.90 3.06
C SER A 144 10.98 -30.50 1.73
N THR A 145 9.68 -30.48 1.45
CA THR A 145 9.09 -30.97 0.19
C THR A 145 9.02 -29.91 -0.90
N ASN A 146 9.50 -28.69 -0.64
CA ASN A 146 9.43 -27.52 -1.52
C ASN A 146 8.01 -27.17 -2.01
N THR A 147 6.98 -27.46 -1.21
CA THR A 147 5.57 -27.27 -1.57
C THR A 147 4.92 -26.07 -0.88
N LYS A 148 5.60 -25.44 0.08
CA LYS A 148 5.08 -24.29 0.81
C LYS A 148 6.17 -23.41 1.38
N ALA A 149 5.98 -22.09 1.32
CA ALA A 149 6.82 -21.12 2.01
C ALA A 149 6.76 -21.32 3.54
N GLU A 150 7.92 -21.34 4.20
CA GLU A 150 8.02 -21.49 5.65
C GLU A 150 7.76 -20.18 6.39
N PRO A 151 6.82 -20.16 7.36
CA PRO A 151 6.58 -19.00 8.19
C PRO A 151 7.85 -18.49 8.85
N THR A 152 8.02 -17.17 8.81
CA THR A 152 9.20 -16.50 9.33
C THR A 152 8.78 -15.32 10.20
N ALA A 153 9.48 -15.09 11.31
CA ALA A 153 9.18 -13.98 12.20
C ALA A 153 9.32 -12.64 11.46
N GLY A 154 8.53 -11.65 11.87
CA GLY A 154 8.55 -10.36 11.20
C GLY A 154 7.91 -9.24 11.97
N PHE A 155 7.95 -8.05 11.40
CA PHE A 155 7.36 -6.86 11.99
C PHE A 155 6.87 -5.89 10.93
N TYR A 156 6.03 -4.94 11.35
CA TYR A 156 5.69 -3.78 10.54
C TYR A 156 5.42 -2.55 11.40
N LEU A 157 5.40 -1.38 10.75
CA LEU A 157 5.03 -0.10 11.35
C LEU A 157 3.59 0.25 10.99
N THR A 158 2.74 0.43 12.00
CA THR A 158 1.36 0.88 11.81
C THR A 158 1.31 2.36 11.44
N LEU A 159 0.20 2.80 10.84
CA LEU A 159 -0.05 4.20 10.50
C LEU A 159 -0.23 5.08 11.75
N ASP A 160 -0.66 4.50 12.87
CA ASP A 160 -0.81 5.17 14.15
C ASP A 160 0.42 5.03 15.07
N ASN A 161 1.60 4.81 14.48
CA ASN A 161 2.92 4.84 15.14
C ASN A 161 3.10 3.74 16.21
N TYR A 162 2.82 2.49 15.86
CA TYR A 162 3.27 1.33 16.61
C TYR A 162 4.21 0.48 15.77
N LEU A 163 5.20 -0.10 16.43
CA LEU A 163 6.04 -1.16 15.91
C LEU A 163 5.47 -2.46 16.45
N GLN A 164 4.94 -3.31 15.55
CA GLN A 164 4.31 -4.58 15.91
C GLN A 164 5.17 -5.73 15.40
N TYR A 165 5.60 -6.61 16.30
CA TYR A 165 6.40 -7.79 16.04
C TYR A 165 5.57 -9.07 16.21
N TYR A 166 5.86 -10.05 15.36
CA TYR A 166 5.21 -11.35 15.29
C TYR A 166 6.28 -12.43 15.26
N SER A 167 6.20 -13.38 16.18
CA SER A 167 7.06 -14.57 16.19
C SER A 167 6.74 -15.48 14.99
N LYS A 168 7.63 -16.43 14.69
CA LYS A 168 7.39 -17.48 13.66
C LYS A 168 6.04 -18.19 13.89
N ALA A 169 5.73 -18.54 15.14
CA ALA A 169 4.47 -19.18 15.50
C ALA A 169 3.24 -18.27 15.29
N ALA A 170 3.36 -16.95 15.51
CA ALA A 170 2.27 -16.02 15.23
C ALA A 170 2.04 -15.83 13.72
N MET A 171 3.14 -15.75 12.95
CA MET A 171 3.10 -15.67 11.49
C MET A 171 2.53 -16.94 10.85
N ALA A 172 2.82 -18.12 11.41
CA ALA A 172 2.28 -19.39 10.93
C ALA A 172 0.75 -19.52 11.06
N LYS A 173 0.15 -18.80 12.02
CA LYS A 173 -1.30 -18.80 12.25
C LYS A 173 -2.06 -17.87 11.31
N ASP A 174 -1.35 -16.97 10.61
CA ASP A 174 -1.97 -15.94 9.80
C ASP A 174 -1.35 -15.89 8.41
N THR A 175 -1.96 -16.65 7.50
CA THR A 175 -1.54 -16.75 6.09
C THR A 175 -1.61 -15.41 5.38
N TYR A 176 -2.54 -14.52 5.79
CA TYR A 176 -2.67 -13.18 5.25
C TYR A 176 -1.63 -12.19 5.76
N LEU A 177 -0.82 -12.55 6.77
CA LEU A 177 0.27 -11.69 7.24
C LEU A 177 1.62 -12.14 6.70
N PHE A 178 1.91 -13.45 6.71
CA PHE A 178 3.21 -13.96 6.28
C PHE A 178 3.41 -13.94 4.75
N GLY A 179 2.38 -14.29 3.97
CA GLY A 179 2.47 -14.33 2.52
C GLY A 179 2.30 -12.98 1.82
N ASN A 180 1.85 -11.95 2.55
CA ASN A 180 1.55 -10.66 1.97
C ASN A 180 2.66 -9.63 2.17
N ARG A 181 2.86 -8.85 1.12
CA ARG A 181 3.80 -7.72 1.12
C ARG A 181 3.42 -6.66 2.13
N TRP A 182 2.14 -6.31 2.20
CA TRP A 182 1.64 -5.31 3.15
C TRP A 182 0.67 -5.94 4.14
N ALA A 183 0.76 -5.51 5.40
CA ALA A 183 -0.30 -5.70 6.36
C ALA A 183 -1.57 -5.01 5.84
N THR A 184 -2.71 -5.65 6.02
CA THR A 184 -4.01 -5.11 5.62
C THR A 184 -4.79 -4.63 6.83
N ASP A 185 -5.79 -3.78 6.60
CA ASP A 185 -6.68 -3.25 7.63
C ASP A 185 -8.00 -4.02 7.76
N GLY A 186 -8.21 -5.03 6.90
CA GLY A 186 -9.35 -5.94 6.96
C GLY A 186 -9.26 -6.98 8.08
N HIS A 187 -8.06 -7.22 8.62
CA HIS A 187 -7.81 -8.22 9.65
C HIS A 187 -6.99 -7.64 10.81
N ALA A 188 -7.38 -7.97 12.04
CA ALA A 188 -6.71 -7.50 13.25
C ALA A 188 -5.73 -8.57 13.77
N TYR A 189 -4.47 -8.46 13.35
CA TYR A 189 -3.41 -9.39 13.72
C TYR A 189 -2.89 -9.14 15.14
N LYS A 190 -3.07 -10.08 16.07
CA LYS A 190 -2.54 -9.98 17.44
C LYS A 190 -1.01 -10.09 17.42
N PRO A 191 -0.25 -9.03 17.75
CA PRO A 191 1.20 -9.09 17.74
C PRO A 191 1.72 -9.87 18.94
N THR A 192 2.91 -10.48 18.79
CA THR A 192 3.67 -11.04 19.91
C THR A 192 4.15 -9.90 20.83
N HIS A 193 4.65 -8.82 20.24
CA HIS A 193 5.05 -7.61 20.96
C HIS A 193 4.65 -6.35 20.20
N SER A 194 4.29 -5.30 20.93
CA SER A 194 3.94 -4.01 20.34
C SER A 194 4.48 -2.88 21.21
N VAL A 195 5.05 -1.86 20.57
CA VAL A 195 5.56 -0.66 21.26
C VAL A 195 5.17 0.60 20.49
N LYS A 196 4.84 1.66 21.22
CA LYS A 196 4.60 2.97 20.63
C LYS A 196 5.91 3.55 20.10
N VAL A 197 5.87 4.02 18.87
CA VAL A 197 6.95 4.73 18.21
C VAL A 197 6.83 6.22 18.50
N SER A 198 7.90 6.83 18.97
CA SER A 198 7.97 8.27 19.26
C SER A 198 8.35 9.08 18.03
N LYS A 199 9.21 8.55 17.16
CA LYS A 199 9.70 9.25 15.97
C LYS A 199 10.05 8.27 14.85
N VAL A 200 9.75 8.67 13.61
CA VAL A 200 10.22 8.01 12.39
C VAL A 200 10.86 9.04 11.48
N THR A 201 12.07 8.76 11.00
CA THR A 201 12.79 9.61 10.05
C THR A 201 13.22 8.80 8.84
N VAL A 202 13.16 9.41 7.66
CA VAL A 202 13.63 8.79 6.41
C VAL A 202 14.76 9.64 5.85
N LYS A 203 15.88 9.00 5.49
CA LYS A 203 17.01 9.62 4.78
C LYS A 203 17.49 8.64 3.70
N GLY A 204 17.35 9.03 2.44
CA GLY A 204 17.62 8.15 1.31
C GLY A 204 16.83 6.84 1.40
N ASN A 205 17.53 5.71 1.25
CA ASN A 205 16.97 4.35 1.34
C ASN A 205 16.83 3.83 2.79
N THR A 206 17.01 4.69 3.80
CA THR A 206 17.03 4.29 5.21
C THR A 206 15.90 4.94 5.98
N THR A 207 15.11 4.12 6.67
CA THR A 207 14.15 4.56 7.68
C THR A 207 14.68 4.27 9.07
N THR A 208 14.57 5.24 9.98
CA THR A 208 14.95 5.09 11.38
C THR A 208 13.72 5.25 12.26
N VAL A 209 13.51 4.31 13.18
CA VAL A 209 12.36 4.22 14.08
C VAL A 209 12.85 4.31 15.51
N TYR A 210 12.27 5.22 16.30
CA TYR A 210 12.61 5.43 17.71
C TYR A 210 11.44 5.05 18.62
N TYR A 211 11.73 4.38 19.73
CA TYR A 211 10.72 3.85 20.66
C TYR A 211 11.32 3.63 22.05
N SER A 212 10.47 3.44 23.06
CA SER A 212 10.90 3.54 24.46
C SER A 212 11.28 2.23 25.14
N LYS A 213 10.88 1.08 24.58
CA LYS A 213 11.12 -0.25 25.17
C LYS A 213 11.68 -1.20 24.14
N ALA A 214 12.68 -2.02 24.51
CA ALA A 214 13.15 -3.08 23.65
C ALA A 214 11.97 -3.99 23.24
N VAL A 215 11.96 -4.42 21.99
CA VAL A 215 10.97 -5.37 21.46
C VAL A 215 11.67 -6.71 21.29
N PRO A 216 11.40 -7.72 22.14
CA PRO A 216 12.04 -9.03 22.01
C PRO A 216 11.83 -9.61 20.61
N GLY A 217 12.87 -10.25 20.07
CA GLY A 217 12.90 -10.77 18.69
C GLY A 217 13.31 -9.75 17.63
N LEU A 218 13.38 -8.45 17.94
CA LEU A 218 13.96 -7.44 17.04
C LEU A 218 15.42 -7.11 17.40
N PRO A 219 16.25 -6.74 16.41
CA PRO A 219 17.64 -6.33 16.65
C PRO A 219 17.70 -4.92 17.22
N ASN A 220 17.20 -4.72 18.44
CA ASN A 220 17.11 -3.42 19.10
C ASN A 220 18.49 -2.79 19.28
N LYS A 221 18.68 -1.53 18.85
CA LYS A 221 19.86 -0.73 19.25
C LYS A 221 19.46 0.19 20.39
N LYS A 222 19.98 -0.08 21.60
CA LYS A 222 19.84 0.81 22.76
C LYS A 222 20.66 2.08 22.53
N LEU A 223 20.06 3.24 22.77
CA LEU A 223 20.74 4.54 22.72
C LEU A 223 21.03 5.05 24.14
N SER A 224 20.05 4.89 25.03
CA SER A 224 20.14 5.20 26.45
C SER A 224 19.01 4.46 27.20
N LYS A 225 18.88 4.65 28.51
CA LYS A 225 17.80 4.05 29.30
C LYS A 225 16.44 4.50 28.75
N GLY A 226 15.59 3.56 28.34
CA GLY A 226 14.28 3.87 27.80
C GLY A 226 14.28 4.46 26.39
N HIS A 227 15.39 4.37 25.65
CA HIS A 227 15.48 4.85 24.27
C HIS A 227 16.14 3.82 23.37
N TYR A 228 15.38 3.32 22.42
CA TYR A 228 15.78 2.29 21.47
C TYR A 228 15.50 2.73 20.04
N ARG A 229 16.21 2.09 19.10
CA ARG A 229 16.14 2.43 17.69
C ARG A 229 16.26 1.20 16.78
N LEU A 230 15.50 1.22 15.69
CA LEU A 230 15.73 0.39 14.50
C LEU A 230 16.16 1.27 13.32
N LYS A 231 17.25 0.89 12.65
CA LYS A 231 17.66 1.43 11.35
C LYS A 231 17.35 0.38 10.29
N ILE A 232 16.37 0.65 9.44
CA ILE A 232 15.88 -0.22 8.38
C ILE A 232 16.40 0.34 7.06
N THR A 233 17.26 -0.40 6.36
CA THR A 233 17.92 0.07 5.13
C THR A 233 17.60 -0.87 3.98
N ASN A 234 17.01 -0.35 2.91
CA ASN A 234 16.78 -1.09 1.66
C ASN A 234 18.12 -1.33 0.96
N LYS A 235 18.44 -2.59 0.66
CA LYS A 235 19.70 -2.99 0.01
C LYS A 235 19.68 -2.87 -1.51
N LYS A 236 18.52 -2.57 -2.10
CA LYS A 236 18.27 -2.46 -3.54
C LYS A 236 18.62 -3.73 -4.32
N THR A 237 18.64 -4.87 -3.65
CA THR A 237 18.76 -6.18 -4.27
C THR A 237 17.47 -6.95 -4.05
N THR A 238 17.13 -7.80 -5.01
CA THR A 238 15.93 -8.63 -4.99
C THR A 238 16.29 -10.11 -4.92
N GLY A 239 15.31 -10.96 -4.69
CA GLY A 239 15.43 -12.40 -4.79
C GLY A 239 14.08 -13.03 -5.13
N SER A 240 14.12 -14.28 -5.57
CA SER A 240 12.95 -15.09 -5.82
C SER A 240 13.18 -16.54 -5.40
N LEU A 241 12.10 -17.27 -5.14
CA LEU A 241 12.09 -18.69 -4.83
C LEU A 241 10.86 -19.31 -5.51
N GLY A 242 11.08 -20.30 -6.37
CA GLY A 242 10.01 -21.15 -6.89
C GLY A 242 9.60 -22.19 -5.85
N ILE A 243 8.30 -22.39 -5.71
CA ILE A 243 7.68 -23.37 -4.82
C ILE A 243 6.86 -24.31 -5.70
N ASN A 244 7.13 -25.60 -5.58
CA ASN A 244 6.49 -26.63 -6.38
C ASN A 244 5.00 -26.72 -6.05
N PRO A 245 4.14 -26.99 -7.04
CA PRO A 245 2.73 -27.25 -6.79
C PRO A 245 2.58 -28.58 -6.02
N VAL A 246 1.46 -28.73 -5.31
CA VAL A 246 1.17 -29.93 -4.50
C VAL A 246 0.39 -30.98 -5.30
N ASP A 247 -0.11 -30.60 -6.47
CA ASP A 247 -0.95 -31.33 -7.44
C ASP A 247 -0.82 -30.65 -8.84
N ASP A 248 -1.73 -30.94 -9.79
CA ASP A 248 -1.79 -30.27 -11.11
C ASP A 248 -2.20 -28.77 -11.03
N THR A 249 -2.12 -28.15 -9.85
CA THR A 249 -2.40 -26.71 -9.68
C THR A 249 -1.18 -25.83 -9.97
N PHE A 250 -1.40 -24.52 -9.84
CA PHE A 250 -0.49 -23.48 -10.26
C PHE A 250 0.80 -23.42 -9.43
N ASP A 251 1.90 -23.13 -10.13
CA ASP A 251 3.18 -22.79 -9.52
C ASP A 251 3.02 -21.61 -8.55
N SER A 252 3.77 -21.66 -7.44
CA SER A 252 3.86 -20.54 -6.52
C SER A 252 5.26 -19.93 -6.58
N ILE A 253 5.33 -18.60 -6.60
CA ILE A 253 6.60 -17.88 -6.60
C ILE A 253 6.64 -16.89 -5.43
N ALA A 254 7.69 -16.99 -4.62
CA ALA A 254 8.00 -15.97 -3.65
C ALA A 254 8.97 -14.97 -4.25
N SER A 255 8.70 -13.68 -4.13
CA SER A 255 9.58 -12.60 -4.60
C SER A 255 9.79 -11.56 -3.50
N TRP A 256 10.99 -11.00 -3.40
CA TRP A 256 11.29 -10.04 -2.34
C TRP A 256 12.37 -9.01 -2.70
N THR A 257 12.42 -7.95 -1.89
CA THR A 257 13.52 -7.00 -1.80
C THR A 257 14.26 -7.21 -0.48
N ASN A 258 15.58 -7.16 -0.52
CA ASN A 258 16.44 -7.33 0.64
C ASN A 258 16.59 -6.02 1.44
N TYR A 259 16.60 -6.16 2.75
CA TYR A 259 16.78 -5.09 3.73
C TYR A 259 17.82 -5.50 4.78
N SER A 260 18.38 -4.51 5.48
CA SER A 260 19.01 -4.75 6.77
C SER A 260 18.33 -3.96 7.86
N VAL A 261 18.11 -4.58 9.01
CA VAL A 261 17.61 -3.94 10.22
C VAL A 261 18.69 -4.01 11.28
N ASN A 262 19.30 -2.85 11.59
CA ASN A 262 20.46 -2.75 12.47
C ASN A 262 21.58 -3.77 12.14
N GLY A 263 21.82 -4.01 10.85
CA GLY A 263 22.85 -4.94 10.36
C GLY A 263 22.41 -6.40 10.25
N LYS A 264 21.23 -6.79 10.77
CA LYS A 264 20.66 -8.13 10.55
C LYS A 264 19.87 -8.18 9.25
N ALA A 265 19.90 -9.32 8.56
CA ALA A 265 19.20 -9.53 7.30
C ALA A 265 17.68 -9.60 7.51
N TYR A 266 16.96 -8.87 6.67
CA TYR A 266 15.50 -8.91 6.57
C TYR A 266 15.11 -8.82 5.09
N HIS A 267 13.88 -9.17 4.76
CA HIS A 267 13.30 -8.99 3.45
C HIS A 267 11.86 -8.49 3.55
N PHE A 268 11.35 -7.97 2.44
CA PHE A 268 9.97 -7.54 2.25
C PHE A 268 9.54 -7.97 0.85
N GLY A 269 8.44 -8.69 0.77
CA GLY A 269 8.03 -9.40 -0.44
C GLY A 269 6.70 -10.10 -0.26
N GLU A 270 6.34 -10.94 -1.21
CA GLU A 270 5.10 -11.72 -1.20
C GLU A 270 5.34 -13.12 -1.73
N VAL A 271 4.40 -14.01 -1.39
CA VAL A 271 4.23 -15.33 -2.00
C VAL A 271 3.01 -15.23 -2.91
N GLU A 272 3.25 -15.28 -4.21
CA GLU A 272 2.20 -15.31 -5.23
C GLU A 272 1.86 -16.76 -5.56
N TYR A 273 0.57 -17.06 -5.56
CA TYR A 273 0.03 -18.33 -6.02
C TYR A 273 -0.54 -18.07 -7.41
N GLY A 274 -0.14 -18.83 -8.43
CA GLY A 274 -0.71 -18.68 -9.76
C GLY A 274 -2.23 -18.90 -9.72
N ASN A 275 -2.95 -18.17 -10.59
CA ASN A 275 -4.40 -18.24 -10.77
C ASN A 275 -4.75 -19.03 -12.03
#